data_AF-A0A2D5J2D1-F1
#
_entry.id   AF-A0A2D5J2D1-F1
#
_cell.length_a   1.000
_cell.length_b   1.000
_cell.length_c   1.000
_cell.angle_alpha   90.00
_cell.angle_beta   90.00
_cell.angle_gamma   90.00
#
_symmetry.space_group_name_H-M   'P 1'
#
loop_
_entity.id
_entity.type
_entity.pdbx_description
1 polymer ?
#
loop_
_entity_poly.entity_id
_entity_poly.type
_entity_poly.pdbx_seq_one_letter_code
_entity_poly.pdbx_strand_id
1 'polypeptide(L)'
;MKAIRLLLAASPGAFLRGALLAVAVLLAGAALLGLSGWFITATGIAGLAGAGVMFETFRPAAGIRALALTRTAARYGERLLTHDATLRALATLRVALLRRLTRADAATLGRMRGETALTRMTSDVDALDSLILRLLLPGLAAVVTYVVTGLLLAAIAGAVFAWVLLAGTLPLAVLMLWALARRGARPSEAAEAQLQTLNRGLIDALRDRTALVLAGRIPERAAALAM
;
A
#
# COMPACT_ATOMS: atom_id res chain seq x y z
N MET A 1 -4.17 -20.52 2.02
CA MET A 1 -4.67 -20.52 0.61
C MET A 1 -6.20 -20.51 0.48
N LYS A 2 -7.01 -21.30 1.22
CA LYS A 2 -8.49 -21.26 1.12
C LYS A 2 -9.13 -19.90 1.46
N ALA A 3 -8.55 -19.15 2.40
CA ALA A 3 -9.07 -17.84 2.81
C ALA A 3 -8.89 -16.73 1.74
N ILE A 4 -7.83 -16.81 0.91
CA ILE A 4 -7.58 -15.86 -0.19
C ILE A 4 -8.66 -15.98 -1.28
N ARG A 5 -9.11 -17.21 -1.59
CA ARG A 5 -10.18 -17.44 -2.57
C ARG A 5 -11.55 -16.94 -2.09
N LEU A 6 -11.84 -17.05 -0.80
CA LEU A 6 -13.11 -16.59 -0.22
C LEU A 6 -13.22 -15.05 -0.21
N LEU A 7 -12.11 -14.34 0.01
CA LEU A 7 -12.07 -12.87 -0.03
C LEU A 7 -12.15 -12.31 -1.46
N LEU A 8 -11.43 -12.92 -2.42
CA LEU A 8 -11.53 -12.54 -3.84
C LEU A 8 -12.94 -12.75 -4.41
N ALA A 9 -13.69 -13.73 -3.89
CA ALA A 9 -15.08 -13.99 -4.27
C ALA A 9 -16.09 -13.03 -3.60
N ALA A 10 -15.76 -12.43 -2.46
CA ALA A 10 -16.68 -11.58 -1.69
C ALA A 10 -16.87 -10.17 -2.29
N SER A 11 -15.87 -9.63 -3.00
CA SER A 11 -15.96 -8.29 -3.60
C SER A 11 -15.05 -8.08 -4.83
N PRO A 12 -15.18 -8.92 -5.88
CA PRO A 12 -14.31 -8.86 -7.08
C PRO A 12 -14.36 -7.50 -7.80
N GLY A 13 -15.50 -6.80 -7.75
CA GLY A 13 -15.67 -5.50 -8.41
C GLY A 13 -14.87 -4.36 -7.77
N ALA A 14 -14.70 -4.35 -6.44
CA ALA A 14 -13.90 -3.33 -5.77
C ALA A 14 -12.40 -3.57 -5.99
N PHE A 15 -11.99 -4.84 -5.94
CA PHE A 15 -10.64 -5.29 -6.23
C PHE A 15 -10.20 -4.97 -7.66
N LEU A 16 -11.05 -5.29 -8.65
CA LEU A 16 -10.76 -5.01 -10.04
C LEU A 16 -10.63 -3.51 -10.30
N ARG A 17 -11.51 -2.68 -9.72
CA ARG A 17 -11.44 -1.21 -9.87
C ARG A 17 -10.17 -0.64 -9.24
N GLY A 18 -9.80 -1.08 -8.04
CA GLY A 18 -8.56 -0.66 -7.38
C GLY A 18 -7.32 -1.04 -8.18
N ALA A 19 -7.27 -2.28 -8.69
CA ALA A 19 -6.16 -2.76 -9.53
C ALA A 19 -6.08 -1.98 -10.87
N LEU A 20 -7.21 -1.73 -11.54
CA LEU A 20 -7.25 -0.96 -12.77
C LEU A 20 -6.77 0.48 -12.56
N LEU A 21 -7.17 1.12 -11.47
CA LEU A 21 -6.72 2.47 -11.13
C LEU A 21 -5.21 2.50 -10.83
N ALA A 22 -4.69 1.53 -10.08
CA ALA A 22 -3.25 1.42 -9.83
C ALA A 22 -2.45 1.24 -11.12
N VAL A 23 -2.90 0.37 -12.03
CA VAL A 23 -2.29 0.20 -13.37
C VAL A 23 -2.37 1.51 -14.17
N ALA A 24 -3.50 2.21 -14.16
CA ALA A 24 -3.65 3.48 -14.86
C ALA A 24 -2.69 4.56 -14.31
N VAL A 25 -2.46 4.62 -13.00
CA VAL A 25 -1.49 5.54 -12.38
C VAL A 25 -0.08 5.25 -12.88
N LEU A 26 0.33 3.97 -12.89
CA LEU A 26 1.67 3.56 -13.29
C LEU A 26 1.89 3.77 -14.80
N LEU A 27 0.90 3.43 -15.63
CA LEU A 27 0.94 3.66 -17.07
C LEU A 27 0.98 5.15 -17.41
N ALA A 28 0.17 5.98 -16.74
CA ALA A 28 0.21 7.42 -16.93
C ALA A 28 1.57 8.00 -16.52
N GLY A 29 2.18 7.46 -15.45
CA GLY A 29 3.54 7.82 -15.05
C GLY A 29 4.59 7.46 -16.09
N ALA A 30 4.57 6.23 -16.61
CA ALA A 30 5.48 5.76 -17.66
C ALA A 30 5.32 6.55 -18.96
N ALA A 31 4.08 6.80 -19.38
CA ALA A 31 3.77 7.60 -20.56
C ALA A 31 4.25 9.05 -20.41
N LEU A 32 4.13 9.64 -19.21
CA LEU A 32 4.60 11.00 -18.95
C LEU A 32 6.13 11.08 -19.03
N LEU A 33 6.85 10.11 -18.46
CA LEU A 33 8.30 10.02 -18.59
C LEU A 33 8.72 9.84 -20.06
N GLY A 34 8.05 8.96 -20.81
CA GLY A 34 8.34 8.73 -22.22
C GLY A 34 8.06 9.97 -23.09
N LEU A 35 6.90 10.60 -22.92
CA LEU A 35 6.51 11.80 -23.66
C LEU A 35 7.42 12.98 -23.32
N SER A 36 7.77 13.18 -22.06
CA SER A 36 8.71 14.21 -21.63
C SER A 36 10.11 13.97 -22.19
N GLY A 37 10.61 12.73 -22.17
CA GLY A 37 11.93 12.39 -22.74
C GLY A 37 11.99 12.64 -24.25
N TRP A 38 10.96 12.20 -24.99
CA TRP A 38 10.82 12.48 -26.41
C TRP A 38 10.74 13.99 -26.67
N PHE A 39 9.93 14.72 -25.90
CA PHE A 39 9.76 16.16 -26.07
C PHE A 39 11.08 16.92 -25.85
N ILE A 40 11.83 16.62 -24.79
CA ILE A 40 13.12 17.27 -24.50
C ILE A 40 14.12 17.00 -25.63
N THR A 41 14.24 15.75 -26.07
CA THR A 41 15.20 15.37 -27.14
C THR A 41 14.81 15.97 -28.49
N ALA A 42 13.52 15.92 -28.87
CA ALA A 42 13.03 16.51 -30.11
C ALA A 42 13.21 18.04 -30.14
N THR A 43 12.94 18.72 -29.03
CA THR A 43 13.15 20.18 -28.94
C THR A 43 14.63 20.53 -29.03
N GLY A 44 15.51 19.73 -28.41
CA GLY A 44 16.96 19.90 -28.51
C GLY A 44 17.46 19.77 -29.95
N ILE A 45 17.02 18.73 -30.67
CA ILE A 45 17.38 18.52 -32.09
C ILE A 45 16.83 19.65 -32.97
N ALA A 46 15.57 20.06 -32.78
CA ALA A 46 14.95 21.14 -33.53
C ALA A 46 15.66 22.49 -33.30
N GLY A 47 16.12 22.75 -32.07
CA GLY A 47 16.91 23.92 -31.73
C GLY A 47 18.27 23.94 -32.45
N LEU A 48 18.99 22.81 -32.45
CA LEU A 48 20.26 22.66 -33.17
C LEU A 48 20.09 22.82 -34.69
N ALA A 49 18.96 22.38 -35.25
CA ALA A 49 18.65 22.49 -36.67
C ALA A 49 18.15 23.90 -37.09
N GLY A 50 18.03 24.86 -36.16
CA GLY A 50 17.50 26.20 -36.44
C GLY A 50 15.99 26.24 -36.75
N ALA A 51 15.29 25.11 -36.62
CA ALA A 51 13.86 24.96 -36.94
C ALA A 51 12.93 25.16 -35.72
N GLY A 52 13.44 25.74 -34.63
CA GLY A 52 12.71 25.87 -33.36
C GLY A 52 11.37 26.61 -33.46
N VAL A 53 11.21 27.54 -34.41
CA VAL A 53 9.95 28.29 -34.62
C VAL A 53 8.85 27.43 -35.24
N MET A 54 9.21 26.36 -35.96
CA MET A 54 8.24 25.43 -36.58
C MET A 54 7.87 24.26 -35.66
N PHE A 55 8.50 24.14 -34.48
CA PHE A 55 8.23 23.04 -33.56
C PHE A 55 6.96 23.31 -32.74
N GLU A 56 5.90 22.57 -33.03
CA GLU A 56 4.60 22.70 -32.37
C GLU A 56 4.65 22.18 -30.92
N THR A 57 4.96 23.08 -29.99
CA THR A 57 5.11 22.77 -28.56
C THR A 57 3.77 22.50 -27.85
N PHE A 58 2.66 22.99 -28.40
CA PHE A 58 1.35 22.92 -27.74
C PHE A 58 0.77 21.50 -27.63
N ARG A 59 0.94 20.66 -28.67
CA ARG A 59 0.45 19.27 -28.67
C ARG A 59 1.10 18.41 -27.57
N PRO A 60 2.44 18.32 -27.48
CA PRO A 60 3.08 17.56 -26.40
C PRO A 60 2.79 18.15 -25.03
N ALA A 61 2.74 19.48 -24.88
CA ALA A 61 2.38 20.12 -23.62
C ALA A 61 0.95 19.76 -23.15
N ALA A 62 -0.02 19.73 -24.07
CA ALA A 62 -1.38 19.28 -23.77
C ALA A 62 -1.41 17.80 -23.35
N GLY A 63 -0.66 16.94 -24.04
CA GLY A 63 -0.52 15.52 -23.68
C GLY A 63 0.06 15.33 -22.29
N ILE A 64 1.14 16.04 -21.93
CA ILE A 64 1.74 15.98 -20.59
C ILE A 64 0.72 16.39 -19.51
N ARG A 65 -0.03 17.48 -19.73
CA ARG A 65 -1.05 17.94 -18.78
C ARG A 65 -2.19 16.94 -18.62
N ALA A 66 -2.69 16.39 -19.73
CA ALA A 66 -3.73 15.37 -19.69
C ALA A 66 -3.27 14.13 -18.90
N LEU A 67 -2.06 13.62 -19.19
CA LEU A 67 -1.48 12.49 -18.46
C LEU A 67 -1.27 12.79 -16.98
N ALA A 68 -0.82 13.99 -16.62
CA ALA A 68 -0.65 14.41 -15.24
C ALA A 68 -1.99 14.44 -14.48
N LEU A 69 -3.05 14.96 -15.10
CA LEU A 69 -4.40 14.98 -14.53
C LEU A 69 -4.95 13.56 -14.39
N THR A 70 -4.84 12.72 -15.43
CA THR A 70 -5.27 11.31 -15.39
C THR A 70 -4.57 10.56 -14.27
N ARG A 71 -3.25 10.70 -14.14
CA ARG A 71 -2.47 10.08 -13.05
C ARG A 71 -2.96 10.51 -11.67
N THR A 72 -3.26 11.80 -11.51
CA THR A 72 -3.70 12.36 -10.23
C THR A 72 -5.10 11.89 -9.87
N ALA A 73 -6.04 11.94 -10.82
CA ALA A 73 -7.40 11.45 -10.65
C ALA A 73 -7.44 9.94 -10.36
N ALA A 74 -6.67 9.15 -11.11
CA ALA A 74 -6.58 7.70 -10.90
C ALA A 74 -6.03 7.36 -9.51
N ARG A 75 -5.01 8.08 -9.05
CA ARG A 75 -4.43 7.88 -7.71
C ARG A 75 -5.38 8.30 -6.60
N TYR A 76 -6.16 9.35 -6.81
CA TYR A 76 -7.22 9.74 -5.88
C TYR A 76 -8.30 8.65 -5.78
N GLY A 77 -8.75 8.11 -6.92
CA GLY A 77 -9.71 6.99 -6.95
C GLY A 77 -9.17 5.74 -6.25
N GLU A 78 -7.91 5.38 -6.50
CA GLU A 78 -7.24 4.26 -5.84
C GLU A 78 -7.23 4.45 -4.31
N ARG A 79 -6.85 5.64 -3.84
CA ARG A 79 -6.85 5.99 -2.42
C ARG A 79 -8.24 5.94 -1.80
N LEU A 80 -9.26 6.43 -2.51
CA LEU A 80 -10.62 6.44 -1.99
C LEU A 80 -11.16 5.01 -1.80
N LEU A 81 -10.94 4.14 -2.80
CA LEU A 81 -11.38 2.74 -2.74
C LEU A 81 -10.64 1.95 -1.66
N THR A 82 -9.33 2.16 -1.53
CA THR A 82 -8.52 1.50 -0.49
C THR A 82 -8.90 1.99 0.90
N HIS A 83 -9.17 3.29 1.06
CA HIS A 83 -9.60 3.86 2.34
C HIS A 83 -10.97 3.35 2.77
N ASP A 84 -11.94 3.33 1.86
CA ASP A 84 -13.27 2.79 2.13
C ASP A 84 -13.21 1.31 2.55
N ALA A 85 -12.37 0.49 1.90
CA ALA A 85 -12.13 -0.88 2.32
C ALA A 85 -11.58 -0.97 3.75
N THR A 86 -10.57 -0.16 4.10
CA THR A 86 -10.03 -0.15 5.47
C THR A 86 -11.05 0.29 6.51
N LEU A 87 -11.90 1.27 6.21
CA LEU A 87 -12.95 1.72 7.12
C LEU A 87 -14.03 0.64 7.33
N ARG A 88 -14.43 -0.06 6.27
CA ARG A 88 -15.39 -1.16 6.37
C ARG A 88 -14.84 -2.34 7.17
N ALA A 89 -13.54 -2.65 7.03
CA ALA A 89 -12.88 -3.64 7.85
C ALA A 89 -12.95 -3.25 9.34
N LEU A 90 -12.59 -2.01 9.69
CA LEU A 90 -12.70 -1.48 11.04
C LEU A 90 -14.13 -1.52 11.59
N ALA A 91 -15.13 -1.18 10.77
CA ALA A 91 -16.54 -1.24 11.17
C ALA A 91 -17.00 -2.68 11.45
N THR A 92 -16.62 -3.62 10.58
CA THR A 92 -16.96 -5.05 10.72
C THR A 92 -16.33 -5.64 11.97
N LEU A 93 -15.07 -5.31 12.23
CA LEU A 93 -14.34 -5.68 13.44
C LEU A 93 -15.08 -5.21 14.69
N ARG A 94 -15.45 -3.92 14.73
CA ARG A 94 -16.17 -3.34 15.87
C ARG A 94 -17.49 -4.05 16.14
N VAL A 95 -18.28 -4.33 15.10
CA VAL A 95 -19.55 -5.04 15.23
C VAL A 95 -19.35 -6.49 15.69
N ALA A 96 -18.35 -7.19 15.15
CA ALA A 96 -18.05 -8.56 15.54
C ALA A 96 -17.60 -8.67 17.01
N LEU A 97 -16.76 -7.73 17.47
CA LEU A 97 -16.35 -7.63 18.86
C LEU A 97 -17.55 -7.39 19.79
N LEU A 98 -18.41 -6.44 19.44
CA LEU A 98 -19.61 -6.14 20.25
C LEU A 98 -20.57 -7.33 20.34
N ARG A 99 -20.79 -8.04 19.23
CA ARG A 99 -21.64 -9.25 19.18
C ARG A 99 -21.06 -10.40 20.01
N ARG A 100 -19.74 -10.54 20.05
CA ARG A 100 -19.08 -11.55 20.88
C ARG A 100 -19.18 -11.22 22.37
N LEU A 101 -19.02 -9.95 22.72
CA LEU A 101 -19.17 -9.48 24.11
C LEU A 101 -20.60 -9.68 24.64
N THR A 102 -21.61 -9.40 23.82
CA THR A 102 -23.03 -9.52 24.21
C THR A 102 -23.53 -10.97 24.35
N ARG A 103 -22.81 -11.96 23.78
CA ARG A 103 -23.16 -13.38 23.87
C ARG A 103 -22.25 -14.19 24.81
N ALA A 104 -21.28 -13.53 25.45
CA ALA A 104 -20.33 -14.20 26.32
C ALA A 104 -20.90 -14.39 27.72
N ASP A 105 -20.84 -15.62 28.22
CA ASP A 105 -21.27 -15.97 29.58
C ASP A 105 -20.36 -15.34 30.65
N ALA A 106 -20.88 -15.11 31.87
CA ALA A 106 -20.15 -14.44 32.95
C ALA A 106 -18.82 -15.14 33.32
N ALA A 107 -18.78 -16.47 33.26
CA ALA A 107 -17.57 -17.27 33.50
C ALA A 107 -16.53 -17.16 32.37
N THR A 108 -16.98 -16.81 31.15
CA THR A 108 -16.14 -16.60 29.98
C THR A 108 -15.57 -15.18 30.00
N LEU A 109 -16.39 -14.18 30.37
CA LEU A 109 -15.96 -12.81 30.63
C LEU A 109 -14.92 -12.74 31.77
N GLY A 110 -15.07 -13.56 32.81
CA GLY A 110 -14.09 -13.68 33.90
C GLY A 110 -12.74 -14.29 33.47
N ARG A 111 -12.75 -15.26 32.53
CA ARG A 111 -11.54 -15.90 31.97
C ARG A 111 -10.88 -15.08 30.86
N MET A 112 -11.64 -14.23 30.17
CA MET A 112 -11.14 -13.28 29.17
C MET A 112 -10.36 -12.10 29.76
N ARG A 113 -10.09 -12.11 31.08
CA ARG A 113 -9.07 -11.26 31.72
C ARG A 113 -7.67 -11.41 31.12
N GLY A 114 -7.42 -12.40 30.26
CA GLY A 114 -6.26 -12.44 29.37
C GLY A 114 -6.55 -11.78 28.01
N GLU A 115 -5.97 -10.61 27.79
CA GLU A 115 -6.05 -9.75 26.59
C GLU A 115 -5.71 -10.44 25.24
N THR A 116 -5.29 -11.70 25.27
CA THR A 116 -4.59 -12.38 24.18
C THR A 116 -5.50 -13.18 23.25
N ALA A 117 -6.68 -13.64 23.71
CA ALA A 117 -7.51 -14.57 22.94
C ALA A 117 -8.44 -13.89 21.92
N LEU A 118 -9.00 -12.74 22.27
CA LEU A 118 -9.88 -11.97 21.38
C LEU A 118 -9.09 -11.27 20.27
N THR A 119 -7.90 -10.77 20.63
CA THR A 119 -7.00 -10.01 19.76
C THR A 119 -6.41 -10.88 18.64
N ARG A 120 -6.15 -12.18 18.88
CA ARG A 120 -5.55 -13.08 17.87
C ARG A 120 -6.50 -13.45 16.74
N MET A 121 -7.76 -13.77 17.01
CA MET A 121 -8.72 -14.16 15.96
C MET A 121 -9.16 -13.00 15.05
N THR A 122 -9.23 -11.77 15.58
CA THR A 122 -9.53 -10.59 14.78
C THR A 122 -8.30 -10.07 14.03
N SER A 123 -7.13 -10.09 14.68
CA SER A 123 -5.85 -9.77 14.05
C SER A 123 -5.56 -10.66 12.83
N ASP A 124 -5.87 -11.96 12.89
CA ASP A 124 -5.56 -12.87 11.79
C ASP A 124 -6.44 -12.63 10.55
N VAL A 125 -7.69 -12.17 10.73
CA VAL A 125 -8.59 -11.82 9.61
C VAL A 125 -8.24 -10.44 9.04
N ASP A 126 -7.89 -9.48 9.89
CA ASP A 126 -7.47 -8.12 9.47
C ASP A 126 -6.08 -8.14 8.81
N ALA A 127 -5.16 -8.99 9.28
CA ALA A 127 -3.86 -9.21 8.67
C ALA A 127 -4.00 -9.80 7.26
N LEU A 128 -4.95 -10.72 7.07
CA LEU A 128 -5.17 -11.32 5.75
C LEU A 128 -5.77 -10.31 4.75
N ASP A 129 -6.72 -9.48 5.17
CA ASP A 129 -7.33 -8.47 4.30
C ASP A 129 -6.33 -7.33 3.96
N SER A 130 -5.56 -6.87 4.95
CA SER A 130 -4.55 -5.83 4.75
C SER A 130 -3.37 -6.29 3.89
N LEU A 131 -2.89 -7.53 4.04
CA LEU A 131 -1.84 -8.09 3.19
C LEU A 131 -2.30 -8.21 1.74
N ILE A 132 -3.56 -8.62 1.51
CA ILE A 132 -4.13 -8.74 0.18
C ILE A 132 -4.29 -7.36 -0.48
N LEU A 133 -4.83 -6.37 0.22
CA LEU A 133 -5.03 -5.03 -0.34
C LEU A 133 -3.73 -4.23 -0.52
N ARG A 134 -2.75 -4.39 0.38
CA ARG A 134 -1.52 -3.56 0.39
C ARG A 134 -0.33 -4.19 -0.30
N LEU A 135 -0.32 -5.50 -0.53
CA LEU A 135 0.83 -6.17 -1.13
C LEU A 135 0.49 -6.85 -2.45
N LEU A 136 -0.59 -7.65 -2.49
CA LEU A 136 -0.99 -8.36 -3.71
C LEU A 136 -1.49 -7.39 -4.78
N LEU A 137 -2.32 -6.40 -4.41
CA LEU A 137 -2.88 -5.45 -5.38
C LEU A 137 -1.81 -4.58 -6.07
N PRO A 138 -0.93 -3.85 -5.34
CA PRO A 138 0.12 -3.07 -5.98
C PRO A 138 1.18 -3.95 -6.65
N GLY A 139 1.45 -5.16 -6.12
CA GLY A 139 2.35 -6.12 -6.77
C GLY A 139 1.85 -6.55 -8.14
N LEU A 140 0.57 -6.92 -8.24
CA LEU A 140 -0.03 -7.34 -9.51
C LEU A 140 -0.14 -6.16 -10.50
N ALA A 141 -0.50 -4.96 -10.02
CA ALA A 141 -0.51 -3.75 -10.83
C ALA A 141 0.89 -3.40 -11.38
N ALA A 142 1.93 -3.58 -10.57
CA ALA A 142 3.32 -3.37 -10.99
C ALA A 142 3.73 -4.35 -12.09
N VAL A 143 3.44 -5.66 -11.92
CA VAL A 143 3.75 -6.68 -12.94
C VAL A 143 3.01 -6.39 -14.25
N VAL A 144 1.71 -6.13 -14.18
CA VAL A 144 0.90 -5.82 -15.37
C VAL A 144 1.45 -4.58 -16.08
N THR A 145 1.72 -3.51 -15.34
CA THR A 145 2.27 -2.28 -15.93
C THR A 145 3.64 -2.53 -16.56
N TYR A 146 4.48 -3.32 -15.92
CA TYR A 146 5.81 -3.65 -16.42
C TYR A 146 5.74 -4.43 -17.74
N VAL A 147 4.88 -5.45 -17.82
CA VAL A 147 4.63 -6.21 -19.06
C VAL A 147 4.08 -5.31 -20.16
N VAL A 148 3.05 -4.51 -19.87
CA VAL A 148 2.44 -3.61 -20.85
C VAL A 148 3.45 -2.59 -21.37
N THR A 149 4.25 -1.99 -20.48
CA THR A 149 5.29 -1.04 -20.87
C THR A 149 6.37 -1.70 -21.73
N GLY A 150 6.79 -2.92 -21.38
CA GLY A 150 7.73 -3.71 -22.19
C GLY A 150 7.19 -4.03 -23.59
N LEU A 151 5.92 -4.43 -23.70
CA LEU A 151 5.27 -4.69 -24.99
C LEU A 151 5.15 -3.42 -25.84
N LEU A 152 4.79 -2.28 -25.23
CA LEU A 152 4.74 -1.00 -25.92
C LEU A 152 6.12 -0.57 -26.43
N LEU A 153 7.17 -0.74 -25.63
CA LEU A 153 8.55 -0.47 -26.06
C LEU A 153 8.97 -1.41 -27.20
N ALA A 154 8.61 -2.69 -27.14
CA ALA A 154 8.87 -3.63 -28.22
C ALA A 154 8.20 -3.18 -29.53
N ALA A 155 6.97 -2.68 -29.46
CA ALA A 155 6.21 -2.22 -30.62
C ALA A 155 6.75 -0.92 -31.22
N ILE A 156 7.20 0.03 -30.38
CA ILE A 156 7.63 1.38 -30.83
C ILE A 156 9.11 1.41 -31.22
N ALA A 157 9.98 0.78 -30.43
CA ALA A 157 11.42 0.88 -30.56
C ALA A 157 12.09 -0.45 -30.96
N GLY A 158 11.34 -1.55 -31.01
CA GLY A 158 11.84 -2.88 -31.35
C GLY A 158 12.11 -3.75 -30.11
N ALA A 159 12.10 -5.08 -30.33
CA ALA A 159 12.20 -6.08 -29.27
C ALA A 159 13.47 -5.98 -28.40
N VAL A 160 14.56 -5.42 -28.95
CA VAL A 160 15.82 -5.23 -28.22
C VAL A 160 15.64 -4.31 -27.01
N PHE A 161 14.87 -3.22 -27.13
CA PHE A 161 14.64 -2.31 -26.01
C PHE A 161 13.77 -2.92 -24.92
N ALA A 162 12.81 -3.77 -25.30
CA ALA A 162 12.04 -4.55 -24.34
C ALA A 162 12.93 -5.55 -23.59
N TRP A 163 13.86 -6.20 -24.28
CA TRP A 163 14.86 -7.07 -23.67
C TRP A 163 15.81 -6.33 -22.73
N VAL A 164 16.27 -5.13 -23.10
CA VAL A 164 17.12 -4.31 -22.21
C VAL A 164 16.36 -3.90 -20.95
N LEU A 165 15.07 -3.53 -21.08
CA LEU A 165 14.22 -3.24 -19.92
C LEU A 165 14.10 -4.49 -19.02
N LEU A 166 13.70 -5.63 -19.61
CA LEU A 166 13.49 -6.90 -18.91
C LEU A 166 14.76 -7.43 -18.25
N ALA A 167 15.83 -7.60 -19.02
CA ALA A 167 17.07 -8.17 -18.53
C ALA A 167 17.87 -7.21 -17.64
N GLY A 168 17.77 -5.89 -17.87
CA GLY A 168 18.51 -4.89 -17.11
C GLY A 168 17.86 -4.54 -15.77
N THR A 169 16.53 -4.35 -15.75
CA THR A 169 15.85 -3.81 -14.55
C THR A 169 15.24 -4.87 -13.66
N LEU A 170 14.79 -6.01 -14.21
CA LEU A 170 14.15 -7.07 -13.44
C LEU A 170 15.08 -7.75 -12.42
N PRO A 171 16.33 -8.13 -12.73
CA PRO A 171 17.23 -8.71 -11.73
C PRO A 171 17.59 -7.69 -10.64
N LEU A 172 17.74 -6.41 -11.00
CA LEU A 172 17.99 -5.34 -10.03
C LEU A 172 16.79 -5.13 -9.10
N ALA A 173 15.57 -5.13 -9.64
CA ALA A 173 14.34 -5.03 -8.86
C ALA A 173 14.17 -6.23 -7.92
N VAL A 174 14.42 -7.45 -8.39
CA VAL A 174 14.38 -8.66 -7.56
C VAL A 174 15.43 -8.62 -6.46
N LEU A 175 16.66 -8.24 -6.80
CA LEU A 175 17.74 -8.10 -5.82
C LEU A 175 17.42 -7.04 -4.77
N MET A 176 16.87 -5.89 -5.20
CA MET A 176 16.49 -4.80 -4.30
C MET A 176 15.36 -5.22 -3.37
N LEU A 177 14.30 -5.84 -3.90
CA LEU A 177 13.19 -6.36 -3.10
C LEU A 177 13.64 -7.45 -2.13
N TRP A 178 14.54 -8.33 -2.56
CA TRP A 178 15.11 -9.38 -1.72
C TRP A 178 15.98 -8.81 -0.60
N ALA A 179 16.85 -7.85 -0.92
CA ALA A 179 17.68 -7.16 0.06
C ALA A 179 16.81 -6.38 1.06
N LEU A 180 15.75 -5.71 0.58
CA LEU A 180 14.82 -4.97 1.42
C LEU A 180 13.98 -5.91 2.28
N ALA A 181 13.53 -7.06 1.77
CA ALA A 181 12.84 -8.07 2.55
C ALA A 181 13.74 -8.65 3.65
N ARG A 182 15.00 -8.98 3.33
CA ARG A 182 15.95 -9.52 4.31
C ARG A 182 16.36 -8.50 5.38
N ARG A 183 16.57 -7.25 4.98
CA ARG A 183 16.97 -6.17 5.91
C ARG A 183 15.79 -5.55 6.65
N GLY A 184 14.61 -5.57 6.05
CA GLY A 184 13.39 -4.93 6.55
C GLY A 184 12.52 -5.83 7.41
N ALA A 185 12.55 -7.15 7.23
CA ALA A 185 11.72 -8.08 8.00
C ALA A 185 11.97 -7.98 9.51
N ARG A 186 13.24 -8.07 9.94
CA ARG A 186 13.61 -7.98 11.35
C ARG A 186 13.29 -6.63 12.02
N PRO A 187 13.63 -5.46 11.45
CA PRO A 187 13.28 -4.19 12.05
C PRO A 187 11.78 -3.88 11.98
N SER A 188 11.04 -4.35 10.96
CA SER A 188 9.57 -4.22 10.96
C SER A 188 8.93 -5.09 12.04
N GLU A 189 9.36 -6.34 12.20
CA GLU A 189 8.87 -7.22 13.26
C GLU A 189 9.20 -6.65 14.66
N ALA A 190 10.42 -6.13 14.84
CA ALA A 190 10.83 -5.49 16.08
C ALA A 190 10.05 -4.21 16.37
N ALA A 191 9.85 -3.35 15.37
CA ALA A 191 9.09 -2.11 15.51
C ALA A 191 7.59 -2.37 15.78
N GLU A 192 6.99 -3.36 15.11
CA GLU A 192 5.63 -3.78 15.40
C GLU A 192 5.50 -4.38 16.80
N ALA A 193 6.45 -5.22 17.23
CA ALA A 193 6.48 -5.77 18.58
C ALA A 193 6.62 -4.67 19.65
N GLN A 194 7.47 -3.67 19.40
CA GLN A 194 7.63 -2.50 20.28
C GLN A 194 6.35 -1.67 20.34
N LEU A 195 5.72 -1.36 19.20
CA LEU A 195 4.44 -0.63 19.15
C LEU A 195 3.31 -1.40 19.84
N GLN A 196 3.25 -2.72 19.69
CA GLN A 196 2.26 -3.53 20.40
C GLN A 196 2.51 -3.53 21.91
N THR A 197 3.76 -3.57 22.35
CA THR A 197 4.13 -3.51 23.77
C THR A 197 3.80 -2.13 24.37
N LEU A 198 4.10 -1.05 23.64
CA LEU A 198 3.78 0.32 24.03
C LEU A 198 2.26 0.53 24.14
N ASN A 199 1.49 0.06 23.15
CA ASN A 199 0.04 0.18 23.16
C ASN A 199 -0.61 -0.60 24.31
N ARG A 200 -0.14 -1.82 24.60
CA ARG A 200 -0.60 -2.59 25.77
C ARG A 200 -0.28 -1.85 27.07
N GLY A 201 0.96 -1.38 27.22
CA GLY A 201 1.39 -0.63 28.40
C GLY A 201 0.63 0.69 28.62
N LEU A 202 0.28 1.40 27.54
CA LEU A 202 -0.59 2.58 27.60
C LEU A 202 -2.02 2.25 28.02
N ILE A 203 -2.60 1.17 27.46
CA ILE A 203 -3.94 0.72 27.81
C ILE A 203 -4.00 0.31 29.29
N ASP A 204 -3.00 -0.44 29.77
CA ASP A 204 -2.87 -0.82 31.18
C ASP A 204 -2.73 0.39 32.10
N ALA A 205 -1.87 1.35 31.75
CA ALA A 205 -1.68 2.58 32.53
C ALA A 205 -2.95 3.45 32.59
N LEU A 206 -3.73 3.50 31.49
CA LEU A 206 -5.01 4.19 31.47
C LEU A 206 -6.07 3.47 32.30
N ARG A 207 -6.05 2.13 32.30
CA ARG A 207 -7.00 1.30 33.05
C ARG A 207 -6.76 1.34 34.55
N ASP A 208 -5.49 1.35 34.97
CA ASP A 208 -5.06 1.46 36.37
C ASP A 208 -4.80 2.90 36.83
N ARG A 209 -5.22 3.90 36.05
CA ARG A 209 -4.92 5.30 36.31
C ARG A 209 -5.31 5.74 37.71
N THR A 210 -6.47 5.34 38.22
CA THR A 210 -6.93 5.69 39.57
C THR A 210 -6.04 5.08 40.66
N ALA A 211 -5.63 3.82 40.51
CA ALA A 211 -4.69 3.17 41.42
C ALA A 211 -3.30 3.82 41.37
N LEU A 212 -2.83 4.21 40.18
CA LEU A 212 -1.55 4.89 39.98
C LEU A 212 -1.53 6.32 40.54
N VAL A 213 -2.65 7.05 40.44
CA VAL A 213 -2.82 8.38 41.08
C VAL A 213 -2.81 8.22 42.61
N LEU A 214 -3.59 7.29 43.15
CA LEU A 214 -3.67 7.05 44.59
C LEU A 214 -2.35 6.58 45.19
N ALA A 215 -1.57 5.81 44.44
CA ALA A 215 -0.24 5.37 44.86
C ALA A 215 0.88 6.40 44.58
N GLY A 216 0.59 7.49 43.85
CA GLY A 216 1.59 8.49 43.45
C GLY A 216 2.63 8.00 42.43
N ARG A 217 2.36 6.89 41.72
CA ARG A 217 3.35 6.17 40.87
C ARG A 217 3.25 6.46 39.38
N ILE A 218 2.51 7.48 38.98
CA ILE A 218 2.43 7.94 37.58
C ILE A 218 3.82 8.20 36.96
N PRO A 219 4.75 8.93 37.60
CA PRO A 219 6.05 9.21 36.98
C PRO A 219 6.89 7.93 36.78
N GLU A 220 6.82 6.96 37.69
CA GLU A 220 7.51 5.67 37.55
C GLU A 220 6.95 4.83 36.40
N ARG A 221 5.61 4.82 36.23
CA ARG A 221 4.96 4.08 35.16
C ARG A 221 5.19 4.72 33.79
N ALA A 222 5.26 6.05 33.73
CA ALA A 222 5.63 6.78 32.52
C ALA A 222 7.08 6.51 32.12
N ALA A 223 8.02 6.44 33.09
CA ALA A 223 9.41 6.09 32.83
C ALA A 223 9.55 4.64 32.32
N ALA A 224 8.78 3.70 32.87
CA ALA A 224 8.78 2.30 32.44
C ALA A 224 8.21 2.07 31.02
N LEU A 225 7.42 3.00 30.49
CA LEU A 225 6.92 2.97 29.11
C LEU A 225 7.85 3.68 28.11
N ALA A 226 8.82 4.43 28.60
CA ALA A 226 9.80 5.17 27.79
C ALA A 226 11.09 4.36 27.53
N MET A 227 11.27 3.22 28.20
CA MET A 227 12.32 2.22 27.96
C MET A 227 11.86 1.15 26.97
#